data_AF-A0A8I0P885-F1
#
_entry.id   AF-A0A8I0P885-F1
#
_cell.length_a   1.000
_cell.length_b   1.000
_cell.length_c   1.000
_cell.angle_alpha   90.00
_cell.angle_beta   90.00
_cell.angle_gamma   90.00
#
_symmetry.space_group_name_H-M   'P 1'
#
loop_
_entity.id
_entity.type
_entity.pdbx_description
1 polymer ?
#
loop_
_entity_poly.entity_id
_entity_poly.type
_entity_poly.pdbx_seq_one_letter_code
_entity_poly.pdbx_strand_id
1 'polypeptide(L)'
;MSGEGVHRLGMAVCAIGGLWWLARSLDTARRERRLRARLAAVLTLAAGPSRRSRVRRGAVRRWLPVAGAVCAGWVLVGGVLGLVLGPAAGVGAWLWLRRERRAGGDVADAYDAAEASRQLPLAADLLAACITAGASPVKAAQAVGEALGGPVGERLARGAAQARLGGEPAEAWRALASLPGAGALARLLERADESGVPAAAPVARLAAEARADRGRSATERARRAAVMVTAPVGLCFLPAFITVGVLPVVIGLADGLLGGGGP
;
A
#
# COMPACT_ATOMS: atom_id res chain seq x y z
N MET A 1 51.26 -24.65 34.50
CA MET A 1 50.23 -23.83 35.19
C MET A 1 50.03 -22.53 34.42
N SER A 2 49.07 -22.44 33.48
CA SER A 2 48.65 -21.16 32.86
C SER A 2 47.46 -21.25 31.86
N GLY A 3 47.03 -22.44 31.42
CA GLY A 3 45.92 -22.56 30.46
C GLY A 3 44.51 -22.36 31.05
N GLU A 4 44.25 -22.88 32.24
CA GLU A 4 42.91 -22.85 32.85
C GLU A 4 42.54 -21.47 33.42
N GLY A 5 43.53 -20.69 33.85
CA GLY A 5 43.33 -19.34 34.39
C GLY A 5 42.83 -18.36 33.32
N VAL A 6 43.39 -18.45 32.11
CA VAL A 6 42.98 -17.60 30.97
C VAL A 6 41.57 -17.93 30.51
N HIS A 7 41.20 -19.22 30.55
CA HIS A 7 39.87 -19.65 30.12
C HIS A 7 38.78 -19.27 31.14
N ARG A 8 39.07 -19.36 32.45
CA ARG A 8 38.15 -18.90 33.50
C ARG A 8 37.99 -17.39 33.53
N LEU A 9 39.06 -16.61 33.31
CA LEU A 9 38.98 -15.15 33.18
C LEU A 9 38.16 -14.74 31.95
N GLY A 10 38.34 -15.45 30.82
CA GLY A 10 37.52 -15.25 29.63
C GLY A 10 36.03 -15.51 29.88
N MET A 11 35.70 -16.63 30.53
CA MET A 11 34.33 -16.98 30.91
C MET A 11 33.70 -15.96 31.87
N ALA A 12 34.46 -15.46 32.84
CA ALA A 12 33.97 -14.46 33.79
C ALA A 12 33.68 -13.11 33.12
N VAL A 13 34.57 -12.64 32.25
CA VAL A 13 34.36 -11.38 31.49
C VAL A 13 33.16 -11.51 30.54
N CYS A 14 32.99 -12.68 29.90
CA CYS A 14 31.83 -12.96 29.04
C CYS A 14 30.52 -13.04 29.83
N ALA A 15 30.51 -13.68 31.01
CA ALA A 15 29.34 -13.74 31.88
C ALA A 15 28.94 -12.34 32.37
N ILE A 16 29.91 -11.51 32.77
CA ILE A 16 29.68 -10.13 33.20
C ILE A 16 29.16 -9.28 32.03
N GLY A 17 29.72 -9.43 30.83
CA GLY A 17 29.24 -8.73 29.63
C GLY A 17 27.82 -9.12 29.23
N GLY A 18 27.50 -10.42 29.30
CA GLY A 18 26.16 -10.96 29.05
C GLY A 18 25.14 -10.45 30.07
N LEU A 19 25.46 -10.51 31.36
CA LEU A 19 24.62 -9.98 32.44
C LEU A 19 24.43 -8.47 32.34
N TRP A 20 25.48 -7.71 32.00
CA TRP A 20 25.40 -6.26 31.81
C TRP A 20 24.52 -5.89 30.62
N TRP A 21 24.59 -6.64 29.53
CA TRP A 21 23.73 -6.44 28.36
C TRP A 21 22.27 -6.84 28.63
N LEU A 22 22.03 -7.93 29.36
CA LEU A 22 20.70 -8.32 29.82
C LEU A 22 20.12 -7.28 30.80
N ALA A 23 20.91 -6.80 31.75
CA ALA A 23 20.51 -5.74 32.67
C ALA A 23 20.17 -4.44 31.93
N ARG A 24 20.99 -4.04 30.95
CA ARG A 24 20.77 -2.83 30.15
C ARG A 24 19.57 -2.96 29.21
N SER A 25 19.35 -4.13 28.61
CA SER A 25 18.18 -4.39 27.76
C SER A 25 16.89 -4.39 28.58
N LEU A 26 16.91 -4.98 29.78
CA LEU A 26 15.80 -4.92 30.72
C LEU A 26 15.54 -3.50 31.22
N ASP A 27 16.57 -2.69 31.46
CA ASP A 27 16.40 -1.29 31.84
C ASP A 27 15.80 -0.45 30.71
N THR A 28 16.21 -0.69 29.45
CA THR A 28 15.56 -0.04 28.28
C THR A 28 14.11 -0.48 28.11
N ALA A 29 13.79 -1.76 28.34
CA ALA A 29 12.42 -2.28 28.26
C ALA A 29 11.54 -1.75 29.40
N ARG A 30 12.08 -1.62 30.62
CA ARG A 30 11.37 -1.04 31.77
C ARG A 30 11.13 0.46 31.60
N ARG A 31 12.10 1.20 31.07
CA ARG A 31 11.97 2.63 30.73
C ARG A 31 10.91 2.84 29.65
N GLU A 32 10.86 1.99 28.62
CA GLU A 32 9.80 2.05 27.61
C GLU A 32 8.40 1.80 28.20
N ARG A 33 8.25 0.86 29.14
CA ARG A 33 6.95 0.60 29.79
C ARG A 33 6.51 1.78 30.66
N ARG A 34 7.42 2.38 31.44
CA ARG A 34 7.13 3.57 32.28
C ARG A 34 6.84 4.81 31.43
N LEU A 35 7.53 4.97 30.29
CA LEU A 35 7.27 6.05 29.34
C LEU A 35 5.98 5.82 28.56
N ARG A 36 5.62 4.59 28.17
CA ARG A 36 4.33 4.27 27.54
C ARG A 36 3.16 4.51 28.50
N ALA A 37 3.29 4.19 29.79
CA ALA A 37 2.25 4.48 30.78
C ALA A 37 2.04 5.99 30.96
N ARG A 38 3.14 6.77 31.03
CA ARG A 38 3.08 8.24 31.14
C ARG A 38 2.63 8.90 29.83
N LEU A 39 3.04 8.38 28.67
CA LEU A 39 2.63 8.86 27.36
C LEU A 39 1.18 8.49 27.05
N ALA A 40 0.67 7.34 27.51
CA ALA A 40 -0.75 7.00 27.37
C ALA A 40 -1.62 8.00 28.15
N ALA A 41 -1.20 8.39 29.36
CA ALA A 41 -1.87 9.40 30.17
C ALA A 41 -1.80 10.83 29.56
N VAL A 42 -0.75 11.13 28.78
CA VAL A 42 -0.58 12.43 28.10
C VAL A 42 -1.24 12.43 26.69
N LEU A 43 -1.26 11.30 26.00
CA LEU A 43 -1.86 11.14 24.66
C LEU A 43 -3.38 11.10 24.70
N THR A 44 -4.00 10.77 25.84
CA THR A 44 -5.45 10.99 26.05
C THR A 44 -5.83 12.46 26.10
N LEU A 45 -4.86 13.38 26.30
CA LEU A 45 -5.06 14.83 26.28
C LEU A 45 -4.58 15.51 24.99
N ALA A 46 -3.74 14.85 24.18
CA ALA A 46 -3.11 15.43 23.00
C ALA A 46 -3.21 14.50 21.79
N ALA A 47 -4.34 14.56 21.08
CA ALA A 47 -4.51 13.98 19.77
C ALA A 47 -3.55 14.65 18.76
N GLY A 48 -2.65 13.86 18.17
CA GLY A 48 -1.80 14.27 17.06
C GLY A 48 -0.65 13.27 16.80
N PRO A 49 -0.67 12.48 15.72
CA PRO A 49 0.32 11.42 15.51
C PRO A 49 1.68 11.99 15.05
N SER A 50 2.63 12.07 15.97
CA SER A 50 4.01 12.50 15.70
C SER A 50 4.81 11.41 14.94
N ARG A 51 4.89 11.61 13.62
CA ARG A 51 5.61 10.79 12.61
C ARG A 51 7.13 10.68 12.80
N ARG A 52 7.74 11.44 13.74
CA ARG A 52 9.18 11.38 14.06
C ARG A 52 9.61 10.07 14.72
N SER A 53 8.70 9.34 15.36
CA SER A 53 9.04 8.12 16.10
C SER A 53 9.19 6.86 15.23
N ARG A 54 8.78 6.89 13.96
CA ARG A 54 8.76 5.73 13.06
C ARG A 54 10.10 5.48 12.35
N VAL A 55 10.84 6.56 12.01
CA VAL A 55 12.13 6.48 11.30
C VAL A 55 13.27 5.99 12.20
N ARG A 56 13.30 6.41 13.48
CA ARG A 56 14.33 5.97 14.44
C ARG A 56 14.12 4.53 14.94
N ARG A 57 12.86 4.05 15.02
CA ARG A 57 12.51 2.65 15.32
C ARG A 57 12.92 1.68 14.21
N GLY A 58 12.83 2.11 12.95
CA GLY A 58 13.23 1.31 11.79
C GLY A 58 14.74 1.08 11.73
N ALA A 59 15.54 2.09 12.07
CA ALA A 59 17.00 1.97 12.12
C ALA A 59 17.45 1.03 13.25
N VAL A 60 16.95 1.21 14.47
CA VAL A 60 17.36 0.38 15.63
C VAL A 60 16.95 -1.09 15.47
N ARG A 61 15.74 -1.36 14.96
CA ARG A 61 15.26 -2.74 14.72
C ARG A 61 16.00 -3.44 13.57
N ARG A 62 16.65 -2.68 12.69
CA ARG A 62 17.44 -3.19 11.55
C ARG A 62 18.85 -3.63 11.95
N TRP A 63 19.40 -3.07 13.02
CA TRP A 63 20.74 -3.41 13.52
C TRP A 63 20.73 -4.48 14.62
N LEU A 64 19.60 -4.70 15.31
CA LEU A 64 19.44 -5.76 16.31
C LEU A 64 19.82 -7.17 15.82
N PRO A 65 19.35 -7.64 14.65
CA PRO A 65 19.68 -8.99 14.18
C PRO A 65 21.14 -9.10 13.69
N VAL A 66 21.71 -8.00 13.18
CA VAL A 66 23.11 -7.95 12.71
C VAL A 66 24.07 -8.01 13.90
N ALA A 67 23.79 -7.24 14.97
CA ALA A 67 24.58 -7.30 16.20
C ALA A 67 24.45 -8.67 16.89
N GLY A 68 23.25 -9.28 16.89
CA GLY A 68 23.03 -10.61 17.44
C GLY A 68 23.79 -11.71 16.69
N ALA A 69 23.80 -11.68 15.35
CA ALA A 69 24.51 -12.65 14.53
C ALA A 69 26.04 -12.50 14.64
N VAL A 70 26.56 -11.27 14.71
CA VAL A 70 28.00 -11.02 14.88
C VAL A 70 28.48 -11.47 16.27
N CYS A 71 27.70 -11.21 17.33
CA CYS A 71 28.05 -11.69 18.68
C CYS A 71 27.96 -13.22 18.79
N ALA A 72 26.93 -13.85 18.20
CA ALA A 72 26.80 -15.31 18.22
C ALA A 72 27.92 -16.02 17.44
N GLY A 73 28.31 -15.47 16.27
CA GLY A 73 29.42 -16.00 15.47
C GLY A 73 30.79 -15.87 16.16
N TRP A 74 30.99 -14.78 16.93
CA TRP A 74 32.23 -14.58 17.69
C TRP A 74 32.34 -15.53 18.88
N VAL A 75 31.22 -15.82 19.55
CA VAL A 75 31.16 -16.69 20.75
C VAL A 75 31.27 -18.18 20.40
N LEU A 76 30.73 -18.63 19.27
CA LEU A 76 30.66 -20.06 18.93
C LEU A 76 31.93 -20.64 18.30
N VAL A 77 32.76 -19.84 17.61
CA VAL A 77 33.87 -20.38 16.81
C VAL A 77 35.24 -20.13 17.42
N GLY A 78 35.49 -18.97 18.04
CA GLY A 78 36.82 -18.64 18.61
C GLY A 78 37.95 -18.56 17.57
N GLY A 79 38.65 -17.42 17.52
CA GLY A 79 39.82 -17.23 16.64
C GLY A 79 39.49 -16.60 15.27
N VAL A 80 40.52 -16.50 14.42
CA VAL A 80 40.55 -15.70 13.17
C VAL A 80 39.43 -16.06 12.18
N LEU A 81 38.96 -17.32 12.19
CA LEU A 81 37.84 -17.78 11.36
C LEU A 81 36.49 -17.15 11.73
N GLY A 82 36.28 -16.79 13.00
CA GLY A 82 35.06 -16.09 13.45
C GLY A 82 34.96 -14.65 12.94
N LEU A 83 36.10 -14.00 12.69
CA LEU A 83 36.17 -12.61 12.18
C LEU A 83 35.68 -12.50 10.73
N VAL A 84 35.76 -13.59 9.95
CA VAL A 84 35.40 -13.61 8.52
C VAL A 84 33.98 -14.16 8.30
N LEU A 85 33.58 -15.21 9.03
CA LEU A 85 32.27 -15.85 8.85
C LEU A 85 31.10 -15.03 9.40
N GLY A 86 31.31 -14.27 10.49
CA GLY A 86 30.30 -13.38 11.09
C GLY A 86 29.77 -12.29 10.13
N PRO A 87 30.63 -11.47 9.51
CA PRO A 87 30.18 -10.47 8.54
C PRO A 87 29.60 -11.11 7.28
N ALA A 88 30.12 -12.27 6.82
CA ALA A 88 29.55 -12.97 5.66
C ALA A 88 28.10 -13.44 5.92
N ALA A 89 27.82 -14.03 7.09
CA ALA A 89 26.47 -14.42 7.49
C ALA A 89 25.55 -13.20 7.70
N GLY A 90 26.08 -12.12 8.28
CA GLY A 90 25.35 -10.86 8.46
C GLY A 90 24.98 -10.19 7.13
N VAL A 91 25.90 -10.19 6.16
CA VAL A 91 25.66 -9.69 4.80
C VAL A 91 24.67 -10.59 4.07
N GLY A 92 24.79 -11.92 4.19
CA GLY A 92 23.84 -12.87 3.62
C GLY A 92 22.42 -12.67 4.14
N ALA A 93 22.25 -12.59 5.46
CA ALA A 93 20.96 -12.30 6.09
C ALA A 93 20.43 -10.92 5.69
N TRP A 94 21.29 -9.90 5.63
CA TRP A 94 20.88 -8.56 5.22
C TRP A 94 20.46 -8.48 3.75
N LEU A 95 21.15 -9.20 2.86
CA LEU A 95 20.78 -9.30 1.44
C LEU A 95 19.48 -10.09 1.28
N TRP A 96 19.27 -11.16 2.03
CA TRP A 96 18.04 -11.94 2.03
C TRP A 96 16.85 -11.13 2.55
N LEU A 97 16.98 -10.47 3.71
CA LEU A 97 15.96 -9.56 4.24
C LEU A 97 15.71 -8.36 3.30
N ARG A 98 16.74 -7.88 2.58
CA ARG A 98 16.55 -6.84 1.56
C ARG A 98 15.78 -7.37 0.35
N ARG A 99 16.02 -8.60 -0.06
CA ARG A 99 15.36 -9.24 -1.21
C ARG A 99 13.88 -9.49 -0.91
N GLU A 100 13.56 -10.04 0.25
CA GLU A 100 12.15 -10.26 0.65
C GLU A 100 11.37 -8.96 0.79
N ARG A 101 11.99 -7.91 1.34
CA ARG A 101 11.36 -6.59 1.43
C ARG A 101 11.13 -5.94 0.07
N ARG A 102 11.98 -6.22 -0.93
CA ARG A 102 11.78 -5.75 -2.31
C ARG A 102 10.64 -6.50 -2.98
N ALA A 103 10.60 -7.83 -2.87
CA ALA A 103 9.51 -8.64 -3.43
C ALA A 103 8.15 -8.32 -2.81
N GLY A 104 8.09 -8.11 -1.48
CA GLY A 104 6.86 -7.65 -0.82
C GLY A 104 6.50 -6.20 -1.15
N GLY A 105 7.49 -5.37 -1.49
CA GLY A 105 7.29 -4.00 -1.96
C GLY A 105 6.59 -3.96 -3.31
N ASP A 106 7.05 -4.75 -4.28
CA ASP A 106 6.48 -4.76 -5.64
C ASP A 106 5.00 -5.17 -5.65
N VAL A 107 4.60 -6.15 -4.82
CA VAL A 107 3.19 -6.58 -4.71
C VAL A 107 2.34 -5.53 -4.00
N ALA A 108 2.86 -4.90 -2.95
CA ALA A 108 2.17 -3.81 -2.25
C ALA A 108 2.03 -2.56 -3.15
N ASP A 109 3.07 -2.21 -3.90
CA ASP A 109 3.07 -1.09 -4.84
C ASP A 109 2.09 -1.33 -5.99
N ALA A 110 1.99 -2.56 -6.50
CA ALA A 110 1.00 -2.92 -7.52
C ALA A 110 -0.45 -2.84 -6.99
N TYR A 111 -0.69 -3.29 -5.75
CA TYR A 111 -1.98 -3.15 -5.09
C TYR A 111 -2.35 -1.68 -4.86
N ASP A 112 -1.41 -0.88 -4.36
CA ASP A 112 -1.58 0.56 -4.14
C ASP A 112 -1.85 1.30 -5.45
N ALA A 113 -1.22 0.90 -6.56
CA ALA A 113 -1.47 1.47 -7.89
C ALA A 113 -2.89 1.18 -8.38
N ALA A 114 -3.36 -0.06 -8.25
CA ALA A 114 -4.71 -0.45 -8.66
C ALA A 114 -5.78 0.23 -7.80
N GLU A 115 -5.56 0.32 -6.48
CA GLU A 115 -6.46 1.03 -5.58
C GLU A 115 -6.45 2.53 -5.84
N ALA A 116 -5.28 3.11 -6.14
CA ALA A 116 -5.19 4.52 -6.51
C ALA A 116 -5.99 4.85 -7.76
N SER A 117 -5.94 4.01 -8.79
CA SER A 117 -6.75 4.19 -10.01
C SER A 117 -8.26 4.11 -9.74
N ARG A 118 -8.70 3.29 -8.78
CA ARG A 118 -10.12 3.21 -8.37
C ARG A 118 -10.57 4.43 -7.57
N GLN A 119 -9.70 4.95 -6.70
CA GLN A 119 -9.99 6.08 -5.82
C GLN A 119 -9.91 7.44 -6.52
N LEU A 120 -9.11 7.55 -7.58
CA LEU A 120 -8.83 8.81 -8.24
C LEU A 120 -10.07 9.58 -8.73
N PRO A 121 -11.04 8.93 -9.42
CA PRO A 121 -12.26 9.62 -9.88
C PRO A 121 -13.14 10.09 -8.71
N LEU A 122 -13.14 9.36 -7.59
CA LEU A 122 -13.86 9.78 -6.38
C LEU A 122 -13.17 10.98 -5.73
N ALA A 123 -11.85 10.93 -5.60
CA ALA A 123 -11.06 12.02 -5.04
C ALA A 123 -11.20 13.32 -5.86
N ALA A 124 -11.16 13.24 -7.19
CA ALA A 124 -11.33 14.39 -8.08
C ALA A 124 -12.70 15.07 -7.91
N ASP A 125 -13.77 14.31 -7.76
CA ASP A 125 -15.10 14.88 -7.55
C ASP A 125 -15.31 15.48 -6.17
N LEU A 126 -14.78 14.83 -5.13
CA LEU A 126 -14.88 15.39 -3.79
C LEU A 126 -14.07 16.69 -3.70
N LEU A 127 -12.88 16.72 -4.32
CA LEU A 127 -12.08 17.94 -4.48
C LEU A 127 -12.90 19.02 -5.19
N ALA A 128 -13.57 18.66 -6.28
CA ALA A 128 -14.38 19.61 -6.99
C ALA A 128 -15.61 20.09 -6.24
N ALA A 129 -16.32 19.21 -5.55
CA ALA A 129 -17.44 19.57 -4.70
C ALA A 129 -17.00 20.54 -3.59
N CYS A 130 -15.86 20.28 -2.93
CA CYS A 130 -15.30 21.17 -1.93
C CYS A 130 -14.92 22.54 -2.51
N ILE A 131 -14.29 22.57 -3.69
CA ILE A 131 -13.86 23.82 -4.32
C ILE A 131 -15.07 24.62 -4.84
N THR A 132 -16.09 23.97 -5.41
CA THR A 132 -17.36 24.61 -5.78
C THR A 132 -18.09 25.15 -4.56
N ALA A 133 -17.98 24.49 -3.40
CA ALA A 133 -18.48 25.00 -2.13
C ALA A 133 -17.63 26.15 -1.53
N GLY A 134 -16.60 26.62 -2.24
CA GLY A 134 -15.76 27.75 -1.83
C GLY A 134 -14.52 27.39 -1.01
N ALA A 135 -14.18 26.11 -0.86
CA ALA A 135 -12.93 25.73 -0.19
C ALA A 135 -11.72 26.04 -1.08
N SER A 136 -10.62 26.50 -0.46
CA SER A 136 -9.34 26.63 -1.18
C SER A 136 -8.81 25.25 -1.60
N PRO A 137 -8.05 25.13 -2.70
CA PRO A 137 -7.55 23.86 -3.21
C PRO A 137 -6.77 23.04 -2.18
N VAL A 138 -5.92 23.71 -1.39
CA VAL A 138 -5.15 23.08 -0.31
C VAL A 138 -6.07 22.56 0.81
N LYS A 139 -7.10 23.32 1.20
CA LYS A 139 -8.06 22.92 2.23
C LYS A 139 -8.98 21.79 1.76
N ALA A 140 -9.40 21.83 0.49
CA ALA A 140 -10.15 20.77 -0.15
C ALA A 140 -9.32 19.48 -0.20
N ALA A 141 -8.06 19.55 -0.65
CA ALA A 141 -7.17 18.40 -0.69
C ALA A 141 -6.92 17.79 0.68
N GLN A 142 -6.81 18.61 1.73
CA GLN A 142 -6.73 18.11 3.10
C GLN A 142 -8.00 17.35 3.50
N ALA A 143 -9.18 17.97 3.35
CA ALA A 143 -10.45 17.38 3.75
C ALA A 143 -10.75 16.08 3.00
N VAL A 144 -10.52 16.07 1.68
CA VAL A 144 -10.68 14.88 0.84
C VAL A 144 -9.66 13.81 1.19
N GLY A 145 -8.42 14.21 1.47
CA GLY A 145 -7.36 13.29 1.89
C GLY A 145 -7.66 12.58 3.20
N GLU A 146 -8.19 13.32 4.19
CA GLU A 146 -8.63 12.79 5.48
C GLU A 146 -9.86 11.88 5.34
N ALA A 147 -10.78 12.17 4.42
CA ALA A 147 -12.00 11.39 4.20
C ALA A 147 -11.78 10.10 3.41
N LEU A 148 -10.95 10.11 2.35
CA LEU A 148 -10.72 8.92 1.51
C LEU A 148 -9.77 7.91 2.17
N GLY A 149 -8.71 8.39 2.83
CA GLY A 149 -7.59 7.54 3.21
C GLY A 149 -6.94 6.86 1.99
N GLY A 150 -6.30 5.70 2.21
CA GLY A 150 -5.68 4.92 1.14
C GLY A 150 -4.54 5.65 0.42
N PRO A 151 -4.06 5.11 -0.70
CA PRO A 151 -2.88 5.64 -1.40
C PRO A 151 -3.10 7.06 -1.92
N VAL A 152 -4.31 7.40 -2.41
CA VAL A 152 -4.62 8.73 -2.95
C VAL A 152 -4.85 9.74 -1.83
N GLY A 153 -5.69 9.40 -0.85
CA GLY A 153 -6.03 10.30 0.24
C GLY A 153 -4.82 10.65 1.10
N GLU A 154 -3.94 9.68 1.37
CA GLU A 154 -2.68 9.94 2.09
C GLU A 154 -1.77 10.93 1.34
N ARG A 155 -1.70 10.86 0.01
CA ARG A 155 -0.86 11.77 -0.79
C ARG A 155 -1.48 13.16 -0.90
N LEU A 156 -2.81 13.25 -0.99
CA LEU A 156 -3.53 14.53 -0.94
C LEU A 156 -3.35 15.23 0.41
N ALA A 157 -3.54 14.51 1.52
CA ALA A 157 -3.34 15.06 2.87
C ALA A 157 -1.89 15.48 3.11
N ARG A 158 -0.91 14.71 2.61
CA ARG A 158 0.51 15.06 2.69
C ARG A 158 0.85 16.30 1.85
N GLY A 159 0.40 16.36 0.60
CA GLY A 159 0.64 17.51 -0.27
C GLY A 159 0.01 18.78 0.30
N ALA A 160 -1.23 18.69 0.80
CA ALA A 160 -1.88 19.79 1.48
C ALA A 160 -1.12 20.25 2.75
N ALA A 161 -0.60 19.30 3.53
CA ALA A 161 0.21 19.64 4.70
C ALA A 161 1.54 20.31 4.32
N GLN A 162 2.20 19.87 3.24
CA GLN A 162 3.43 20.47 2.73
C GLN A 162 3.21 21.89 2.20
N ALA A 163 2.14 22.10 1.42
CA ALA A 163 1.71 23.41 0.96
C ALA A 163 1.45 24.38 2.13
N ARG A 164 0.73 23.93 3.17
CA ARG A 164 0.46 24.74 4.39
C ARG A 164 1.71 25.11 5.18
N LEU A 165 2.78 24.34 5.06
CA LEU A 165 4.07 24.62 5.70
C LEU A 165 4.96 25.54 4.84
N GLY A 166 4.48 26.01 3.69
CA GLY A 166 5.25 26.83 2.76
C GLY A 166 6.30 26.02 1.98
N GLY A 167 6.08 24.71 1.80
CA GLY A 167 6.91 23.90 0.91
C GLY A 167 6.76 24.34 -0.54
N GLU A 168 7.75 24.05 -1.38
CA GLU A 168 7.64 24.29 -2.83
C GLU A 168 6.43 23.50 -3.38
N PRO A 169 5.55 24.13 -4.17
CA PRO A 169 4.38 23.46 -4.73
C PRO A 169 4.71 22.21 -5.54
N ALA A 170 5.76 22.24 -6.37
CA ALA A 170 6.20 21.08 -7.13
C ALA A 170 6.59 19.91 -6.22
N GLU A 171 7.30 20.17 -5.10
CA GLU A 171 7.64 19.14 -4.11
C GLU A 171 6.41 18.62 -3.36
N ALA A 172 5.49 19.52 -2.99
CA ALA A 172 4.31 19.20 -2.20
C ALA A 172 3.39 18.21 -2.95
N TRP A 173 3.20 18.41 -4.25
CA TRP A 173 2.32 17.56 -5.06
C TRP A 173 3.05 16.42 -5.79
N ARG A 174 4.38 16.33 -5.68
CA ARG A 174 5.20 15.28 -6.32
C ARG A 174 4.76 13.87 -5.95
N ALA A 175 4.45 13.65 -4.68
CA ALA A 175 4.01 12.34 -4.20
C ALA A 175 2.66 11.93 -4.78
N LEU A 176 1.78 12.90 -5.06
CA LEU A 176 0.53 12.67 -5.76
C LEU A 176 0.78 12.42 -7.25
N ALA A 177 1.66 13.20 -7.89
CA ALA A 177 2.02 13.06 -9.30
C ALA A 177 2.63 11.69 -9.64
N SER A 178 3.27 11.02 -8.68
CA SER A 178 3.85 9.69 -8.86
C SER A 178 2.80 8.57 -8.95
N LEU A 179 1.52 8.85 -8.65
CA LEU A 179 0.46 7.87 -8.79
C LEU A 179 -0.01 7.75 -10.26
N PRO A 180 -0.32 6.53 -10.72
CA PRO A 180 -0.84 6.33 -12.07
C PRO A 180 -2.17 7.07 -12.24
N GLY A 181 -2.27 7.89 -13.29
CA GLY A 181 -3.46 8.70 -13.61
C GLY A 181 -3.61 10.01 -12.81
N ALA A 182 -2.81 10.24 -11.77
CA ALA A 182 -2.93 11.39 -10.88
C ALA A 182 -2.23 12.67 -11.38
N GLY A 183 -1.40 12.57 -12.43
CA GLY A 183 -0.53 13.67 -12.86
C GLY A 183 -1.28 14.94 -13.27
N ALA A 184 -2.45 14.82 -13.90
CA ALA A 184 -3.28 15.99 -14.25
C ALA A 184 -3.78 16.71 -13.00
N LEU A 185 -4.29 15.96 -12.02
CA LEU A 185 -4.78 16.49 -10.75
C LEU A 185 -3.67 17.14 -9.94
N ALA A 186 -2.49 16.51 -9.86
CA ALA A 186 -1.33 17.05 -9.17
C ALA A 186 -0.88 18.40 -9.76
N ARG A 187 -0.75 18.50 -11.09
CA ARG A 187 -0.37 19.75 -11.77
C ARG A 187 -1.40 20.87 -11.61
N LEU A 188 -2.66 20.53 -11.37
CA LEU A 188 -3.69 21.54 -11.09
C LEU A 188 -3.58 22.07 -9.68
N LEU A 189 -3.36 21.18 -8.70
CA LEU A 189 -3.15 21.57 -7.32
C LEU A 189 -1.85 22.37 -7.15
N GLU A 190 -0.78 21.97 -7.83
CA GLU A 190 0.49 22.69 -7.90
C GLU A 190 0.32 24.12 -8.43
N ARG A 191 -0.29 24.27 -9.61
CA ARG A 191 -0.56 25.61 -10.18
C ARG A 191 -1.47 26.45 -9.29
N ALA A 192 -2.47 25.84 -8.67
CA ALA A 192 -3.39 26.56 -7.79
C ALA A 192 -2.73 26.99 -6.48
N ASP A 193 -1.71 26.27 -6.01
CA ASP A 193 -0.89 26.59 -4.85
C ASP A 193 0.14 27.70 -5.18
N GLU A 194 0.79 27.65 -6.35
CA GLU A 194 1.73 28.70 -6.80
C GLU A 194 1.06 30.05 -7.09
N SER A 195 -0.05 30.01 -7.83
CA SER A 195 -0.59 31.23 -8.45
C SER A 195 -1.78 31.82 -7.68
N GLY A 196 -2.36 31.08 -6.73
CA GLY A 196 -3.56 31.50 -5.99
C GLY A 196 -4.79 31.78 -6.89
N VAL A 197 -4.69 31.48 -8.19
CA VAL A 197 -5.72 31.76 -9.20
C VAL A 197 -6.96 30.93 -8.88
N PRO A 198 -8.18 31.49 -9.02
CA PRO A 198 -9.42 30.76 -8.77
C PRO A 198 -9.48 29.48 -9.61
N ALA A 199 -9.17 28.35 -8.96
CA ALA A 199 -9.22 27.01 -9.56
C ALA A 199 -10.67 26.52 -9.77
N ALA A 200 -11.67 27.30 -9.37
CA ALA A 200 -13.08 26.93 -9.38
C ALA A 200 -13.58 26.47 -10.75
N ALA A 201 -13.28 27.20 -11.83
CA ALA A 201 -13.76 26.84 -13.17
C ALA A 201 -13.05 25.60 -13.77
N PRO A 202 -11.70 25.50 -13.74
CA PRO A 202 -11.00 24.27 -14.17
C PRO A 202 -11.41 23.03 -13.37
N VAL A 203 -11.58 23.19 -12.05
CA VAL A 203 -11.97 22.10 -11.15
C VAL A 203 -13.42 21.69 -11.37
N ALA A 204 -14.34 22.62 -11.59
CA ALA A 204 -15.73 22.31 -11.94
C ALA A 204 -15.81 21.53 -13.27
N ARG A 205 -14.93 21.85 -14.23
CA ARG A 205 -14.83 21.13 -15.50
C ARG A 205 -14.37 19.68 -15.30
N LEU A 206 -13.36 19.46 -14.46
CA LEU A 206 -12.90 18.12 -14.10
C LEU A 206 -13.95 17.33 -13.32
N ALA A 207 -14.74 18.01 -12.48
CA ALA A 207 -15.89 17.41 -11.80
C ALA A 207 -16.94 16.91 -12.80
N ALA A 208 -17.22 17.70 -13.84
CA ALA A 208 -18.17 17.33 -14.87
C ALA A 208 -17.65 16.12 -15.67
N GLU A 209 -16.37 16.12 -16.03
CA GLU A 209 -15.71 14.99 -16.71
C GLU A 209 -15.71 13.72 -15.86
N ALA A 210 -15.37 13.81 -14.57
CA ALA A 210 -15.36 12.67 -13.66
C ALA A 210 -16.78 12.14 -13.34
N ARG A 211 -17.80 13.00 -13.25
CA ARG A 211 -19.21 12.56 -13.19
C ARG A 211 -19.63 11.83 -14.46
N ALA A 212 -19.22 12.33 -15.63
CA ALA A 212 -19.50 11.68 -16.91
C ALA A 212 -18.81 10.31 -17.01
N ASP A 213 -17.55 10.20 -16.58
CA ASP A 213 -16.81 8.93 -16.50
C ASP A 213 -17.44 7.93 -15.54
N ARG A 214 -17.93 8.38 -14.39
CA ARG A 214 -18.68 7.49 -13.49
C ARG A 214 -19.97 6.99 -14.12
N GLY A 215 -20.72 7.87 -14.79
CA GLY A 215 -21.91 7.47 -15.56
C GLY A 215 -21.58 6.41 -16.61
N ARG A 216 -20.52 6.60 -17.39
CA ARG A 216 -20.01 5.60 -18.35
C ARG A 216 -19.66 4.27 -17.67
N SER A 217 -18.85 4.29 -16.61
CA SER A 217 -18.45 3.06 -15.92
C SER A 217 -19.64 2.35 -15.23
N ALA A 218 -20.63 3.09 -14.75
CA ALA A 218 -21.84 2.52 -14.14
C ALA A 218 -22.72 1.86 -15.20
N THR A 219 -22.91 2.50 -16.35
CA THR A 219 -23.65 1.91 -17.48
C THR A 219 -22.94 0.69 -18.06
N GLU A 220 -21.61 0.69 -18.15
CA GLU A 220 -20.82 -0.49 -18.54
C GLU A 220 -21.00 -1.66 -17.56
N ARG A 221 -20.94 -1.41 -16.26
CA ARG A 221 -21.19 -2.43 -15.23
C ARG A 221 -22.61 -2.95 -15.30
N ALA A 222 -23.60 -2.08 -15.51
CA ALA A 222 -25.00 -2.47 -15.68
C ALA A 222 -25.21 -3.33 -16.93
N ARG A 223 -24.58 -2.98 -18.07
CA ARG A 223 -24.61 -3.79 -19.29
C ARG A 223 -23.98 -5.16 -19.08
N ARG A 224 -22.83 -5.21 -18.40
CA ARG A 224 -22.15 -6.47 -18.09
C ARG A 224 -22.99 -7.34 -17.15
N ALA A 225 -23.66 -6.74 -16.16
CA ALA A 225 -24.59 -7.44 -15.28
C ALA A 225 -25.80 -7.97 -16.08
N ALA A 226 -26.36 -7.18 -17.00
CA ALA A 226 -27.46 -7.62 -17.85
C ALA A 226 -27.08 -8.86 -18.67
N VAL A 227 -25.89 -8.88 -19.26
CA VAL A 227 -25.38 -10.06 -20.00
C VAL A 227 -25.20 -11.27 -19.07
N MET A 228 -24.63 -11.09 -17.87
CA MET A 228 -24.45 -12.20 -16.94
C MET A 228 -25.78 -12.78 -16.42
N VAL A 229 -26.84 -11.97 -16.35
CA VAL A 229 -28.17 -12.42 -15.94
C VAL A 229 -28.90 -13.16 -17.09
N THR A 230 -28.78 -12.67 -18.33
CA THR A 230 -29.46 -13.31 -19.48
C THR A 230 -28.71 -14.52 -20.03
N ALA A 231 -27.38 -14.59 -19.85
CA ALA A 231 -26.55 -15.70 -20.30
C ALA A 231 -27.02 -17.09 -19.80
N PRO A 232 -27.27 -17.34 -18.50
CA PRO A 232 -27.75 -18.64 -18.04
C PRO A 232 -29.14 -18.99 -18.56
N VAL A 233 -30.02 -17.99 -18.76
CA VAL A 233 -31.36 -18.21 -19.32
C VAL A 233 -31.27 -18.64 -20.78
N GLY A 234 -30.45 -17.95 -21.59
CA GLY A 234 -30.20 -18.32 -22.98
C GLY A 234 -29.54 -19.69 -23.12
N LEU A 235 -28.59 -20.01 -22.24
CA LEU A 235 -27.90 -21.31 -22.20
C LEU A 235 -28.88 -22.46 -21.85
N CYS A 236 -29.87 -22.23 -20.99
CA CYS A 236 -30.90 -23.21 -20.68
C CYS A 236 -31.96 -23.35 -21.79
N PHE A 237 -32.24 -22.28 -22.55
CA PHE A 237 -33.25 -22.30 -23.60
C PHE A 237 -32.76 -23.00 -24.88
N LEU A 238 -31.46 -22.85 -25.21
CA LEU A 238 -30.84 -23.45 -26.39
C LEU A 238 -31.04 -24.97 -26.49
N PRO A 239 -30.72 -25.80 -25.47
CA PRO A 239 -30.90 -27.24 -25.53
C PRO A 239 -32.38 -27.64 -25.67
N ALA A 240 -33.28 -26.95 -24.96
CA ALA A 240 -34.72 -27.21 -25.05
C ALA A 240 -35.28 -26.91 -26.45
N PHE A 241 -34.85 -25.81 -27.07
CA PHE A 241 -35.25 -25.44 -28.43
C PHE A 241 -34.74 -26.46 -29.46
N ILE A 242 -33.53 -26.98 -29.30
CA ILE A 242 -32.99 -28.02 -30.19
C ILE A 242 -33.82 -29.29 -30.07
N THR A 243 -34.09 -29.78 -28.86
CA THR A 243 -34.80 -31.05 -28.66
C THR A 243 -36.27 -30.99 -29.05
N VAL A 244 -36.95 -29.87 -28.79
CA VAL A 244 -38.40 -29.74 -28.99
C VAL A 244 -38.74 -29.13 -30.36
N GLY A 245 -37.93 -28.20 -30.85
CA GLY A 245 -38.22 -27.46 -32.09
C GLY A 245 -37.47 -27.99 -33.30
N VAL A 246 -36.14 -28.00 -33.25
CA VAL A 246 -35.30 -28.25 -34.45
C VAL A 246 -35.22 -29.74 -34.79
N LEU A 247 -34.97 -30.59 -33.80
CA LEU A 247 -34.70 -32.01 -34.00
C LEU A 247 -35.86 -32.76 -34.69
N PRO A 248 -37.15 -32.57 -34.30
CA PRO A 248 -38.26 -33.26 -34.98
C PRO A 248 -38.43 -32.84 -36.44
N VAL A 249 -38.19 -31.56 -36.75
CA VAL A 249 -38.32 -31.04 -38.13
C VAL A 249 -37.23 -31.62 -39.02
N VAL A 250 -35.99 -31.71 -38.53
CA VAL A 250 -34.88 -32.32 -39.27
C VAL A 250 -35.13 -33.80 -39.51
N ILE A 251 -35.63 -34.54 -38.52
CA ILE A 251 -35.99 -35.97 -38.67
C ILE A 251 -37.10 -36.12 -39.72
N GLY A 252 -38.17 -35.32 -39.65
CA GLY A 252 -39.27 -35.39 -40.62
C GLY A 252 -38.85 -35.07 -42.06
N LEU A 253 -37.94 -34.11 -42.25
CA LEU A 253 -37.38 -33.81 -43.57
C LEU A 253 -36.45 -34.91 -44.08
N ALA A 254 -35.62 -35.49 -43.20
CA ALA A 254 -34.74 -36.60 -43.56
C ALA A 254 -35.55 -37.85 -43.96
N ASP A 255 -36.61 -38.18 -43.21
CA ASP A 255 -37.51 -39.30 -43.54
C ASP A 255 -38.26 -39.06 -44.85
N GLY A 256 -38.69 -37.82 -45.14
CA GLY A 256 -39.34 -37.49 -46.41
C GLY A 256 -38.41 -37.63 -47.62
N LEU A 257 -37.13 -37.30 -47.47
CA LEU A 257 -36.12 -37.41 -48.52
C LEU A 257 -35.60 -38.84 -48.69
N LEU A 258 -35.44 -39.59 -47.60
CA LEU A 258 -34.98 -40.99 -47.61
C LEU A 258 -36.11 -41.97 -47.97
N GLY A 259 -37.35 -41.69 -47.54
CA GLY A 259 -38.55 -42.48 -47.84
C GLY A 259 -39.17 -42.18 -49.20
N GLY A 260 -38.87 -41.02 -49.81
CA GLY A 260 -39.26 -40.68 -51.19
C GLY A 260 -38.35 -41.28 -52.28
N GLY A 261 -37.36 -42.08 -51.91
CA GLY A 261 -36.38 -42.72 -52.80
C GLY A 261 -36.47 -44.25 -52.89
N GLY A 262 -37.59 -44.86 -52.48
CA GLY A 262 -37.86 -46.28 -52.72
C GLY A 262 -38.65 -46.50 -54.02
N PRO A 263 -38.26 -47.44 -54.91
CA PRO A 263 -38.90 -47.70 -56.20
C PRO A 263 -40.35 -48.21 -56.10
#